data_AF-A0A960FZC8-F1
#
_entry.id   AF-A0A960FZC8-F1
#
_cell.length_a   1.000
_cell.length_b   1.000
_cell.length_c   1.000
_cell.angle_alpha   90.00
_cell.angle_beta   90.00
_cell.angle_gamma   90.00
#
_symmetry.space_group_name_H-M   'P 1'
#
loop_
_entity.id
_entity.type
_entity.pdbx_description
1 polymer ?
#
loop_
_entity_poly.entity_id
_entity_poly.type
_entity_poly.pdbx_seq_one_letter_code
_entity_poly.pdbx_strand_id
1 'polypeptide(L)' 'MTKWLTVTEQGYWRSWISGTLLIQHHLGRDLQDETGLTLPDYEILVRLSEAPDRRIRMSELAELTLSSRSRLSHQIDRMH' A
#
# COMPACT_ATOMS: atom_id res chain seq x y z
N MET A 1 -18.47 18.30 -22.44
CA MET A 1 -19.46 17.84 -21.45
C MET A 1 -18.97 16.54 -20.85
N THR A 2 -18.88 16.45 -19.53
CA THR A 2 -18.46 15.21 -18.83
C THR A 2 -19.60 14.20 -18.86
N LYS A 3 -19.32 12.96 -19.26
CA LYS A 3 -20.29 11.85 -19.18
C LYS A 3 -20.28 11.30 -17.76
N TRP A 4 -21.37 11.50 -17.03
CA TRP A 4 -21.55 10.95 -15.69
C TRP A 4 -21.91 9.47 -15.72
N LEU A 5 -21.63 8.78 -14.63
CA LEU A 5 -22.03 7.39 -14.41
C LEU A 5 -23.56 7.27 -14.36
N THR A 6 -24.08 6.18 -14.91
CA THR A 6 -25.46 5.74 -14.66
C THR A 6 -25.64 5.35 -13.19
N VAL A 7 -26.89 5.21 -12.74
CA VAL A 7 -27.21 4.79 -11.37
C VAL A 7 -26.54 3.45 -11.01
N THR A 8 -26.57 2.49 -11.93
CA THR A 8 -25.95 1.17 -11.74
C THR A 8 -24.43 1.28 -11.63
N GLU A 9 -23.79 2.00 -12.55
CA GLU A 9 -22.33 2.22 -12.52
C GLU A 9 -21.89 2.96 -11.25
N GLN A 10 -22.69 3.92 -10.78
CA GLN A 10 -22.44 4.64 -9.54
C GLN A 10 -22.57 3.72 -8.32
N GLY A 11 -23.51 2.77 -8.34
CA GLY A 11 -23.64 1.73 -7.32
C GLY A 11 -22.40 0.85 -7.24
N TYR A 12 -21.90 0.36 -8.38
CA TYR A 12 -20.66 -0.42 -8.44
C TYR A 12 -19.45 0.38 -7.98
N TRP A 13 -19.31 1.62 -8.47
CA TRP A 13 -18.22 2.51 -8.09
C TRP A 13 -18.16 2.75 -6.58
N ARG A 14 -19.29 3.10 -5.95
CA ARG A 14 -19.36 3.34 -4.51
C ARG A 14 -19.07 2.09 -3.69
N SER A 15 -19.56 0.93 -4.14
CA SER A 15 -19.33 -0.35 -3.46
C SER A 15 -17.84 -0.72 -3.51
N TRP A 16 -17.21 -0.56 -4.68
CA TRP A 16 -15.78 -0.81 -4.84
C TRP A 16 -14.93 0.13 -3.99
N ILE A 17 -15.19 1.44 -4.00
CA ILE A 17 -14.48 2.43 -3.17
C ILE A 17 -14.65 2.09 -1.68
N SER A 18 -15.89 1.89 -1.23
CA SER A 18 -16.16 1.65 0.19
C SER A 18 -15.53 0.35 0.67
N GLY A 19 -15.65 -0.73 -0.11
CA GLY A 19 -15.03 -2.00 0.22
C GLY A 19 -13.50 -1.92 0.28
N THR A 20 -12.87 -1.29 -0.71
CA THR A 20 -11.41 -1.14 -0.74
C THR A 20 -10.91 -0.32 0.45
N LEU A 21 -11.58 0.80 0.77
CA LEU A 21 -11.21 1.63 1.92
C LEU A 21 -11.38 0.90 3.25
N LEU A 22 -12.48 0.16 3.42
CA LEU A 22 -12.72 -0.62 4.65
C LEU A 22 -11.66 -1.70 4.84
N ILE A 23 -11.35 -2.47 3.80
CA ILE A 23 -10.32 -3.52 3.86
C ILE A 23 -8.97 -2.92 4.23
N GLN A 24 -8.55 -1.84 3.55
CA GLN A 24 -7.27 -1.17 3.83
C GLN A 24 -7.22 -0.61 5.26
N HIS A 25 -8.33 -0.03 5.73
CA HIS A 25 -8.40 0.54 7.08
C HIS A 25 -8.31 -0.55 8.15
N HIS A 26 -9.10 -1.61 8.05
CA HIS A 26 -9.09 -2.69 9.03
C HIS A 26 -7.74 -3.41 9.05
N LEU A 27 -7.23 -3.81 7.87
CA LEU A 27 -5.95 -4.49 7.79
C LEU A 27 -4.80 -3.62 8.31
N GLY A 28 -4.79 -2.34 7.95
CA GLY A 28 -3.75 -1.41 8.41
C GLY A 28 -3.80 -1.15 9.90
N ARG A 29 -5.00 -1.05 10.48
CA ARG A 29 -5.16 -0.91 11.93
C ARG A 29 -4.70 -2.17 12.66
N ASP A 30 -5.21 -3.33 12.26
CA ASP A 30 -4.91 -4.59 12.96
C ASP A 30 -3.40 -4.90 12.89
N LEU A 31 -2.77 -4.69 11.73
CA LEU A 31 -1.31 -4.80 11.58
C LEU A 31 -0.54 -3.83 12.48
N GLN A 32 -0.97 -2.56 12.53
CA GLN A 32 -0.32 -1.53 13.34
C GLN A 32 -0.44 -1.82 14.84
N ASP A 33 -1.62 -2.30 15.28
CA ASP A 33 -1.90 -2.63 16.67
C ASP A 33 -1.11 -3.87 17.14
N GLU A 34 -0.95 -4.87 16.26
CA GLU A 34 -0.25 -6.12 16.59
C GLU A 34 1.27 -6.03 16.48
N THR A 35 1.78 -5.26 15.50
CA THR A 35 3.21 -5.30 15.12
C THR A 35 3.92 -3.96 15.20
N GLY A 36 3.18 -2.86 15.30
CA GLY A 36 3.73 -1.51 15.19
C GLY A 36 4.03 -1.08 13.75
N LEU A 37 3.80 -1.93 12.75
CA LEU A 37 4.09 -1.63 11.34
C LEU A 37 2.89 -1.03 10.62
N THR A 38 3.15 -0.08 9.73
CA THR A 38 2.14 0.37 8.76
C THR A 38 2.07 -0.60 7.57
N LEU A 39 0.96 -0.61 6.83
CA LEU A 39 0.83 -1.40 5.60
C LEU A 39 1.99 -1.19 4.60
N PRO A 40 2.41 0.06 4.33
CA PRO A 40 3.60 0.30 3.51
C PRO A 40 4.88 -0.31 4.07
N ASP A 41 5.07 -0.35 5.40
CA ASP A 41 6.28 -0.94 6.01
C ASP A 41 6.29 -2.45 5.80
N TYR A 42 5.14 -3.06 6.01
CA TYR A 42 4.98 -4.49 5.81
C TYR A 42 5.14 -4.89 4.33
N GLU A 43 4.63 -4.09 3.39
CA GLU A 43 4.86 -4.32 1.96
C GLU A 43 6.37 -4.30 1.61
N ILE A 44 7.16 -3.39 2.20
CA ILE A 44 8.63 -3.41 2.03
C ILE A 44 9.22 -4.73 2.51
N LEU A 45 8.81 -5.21 3.69
CA LEU A 45 9.28 -6.47 4.24
C LEU A 45 8.89 -7.67 3.38
N VAL A 46 7.66 -7.70 2.84
CA VAL A 46 7.20 -8.74 1.91
C VAL A 46 8.11 -8.79 0.69
N ARG A 47 8.34 -7.64 0.01
CA ARG A 47 9.20 -7.58 -1.18
C ARG A 47 10.62 -8.04 -0.88
N LEU A 48 11.21 -7.58 0.23
CA LEU A 48 12.53 -8.02 0.63
C LEU A 48 12.54 -9.52 0.94
N SER A 49 11.51 -10.07 1.59
CA SER A 49 11.46 -11.48 1.95
C SER A 49 11.44 -12.43 0.74
N GLU A 50 10.86 -11.97 -0.37
CA GLU A 50 10.74 -12.71 -1.64
C GLU A 50 11.99 -12.57 -2.53
N ALA A 51 12.84 -11.58 -2.27
CA ALA A 51 14.03 -11.32 -3.06
C ALA A 51 15.19 -12.27 -2.72
N PRO A 52 16.03 -12.63 -3.70
CA PRO A 52 17.31 -13.29 -3.44
C PRO A 52 18.12 -12.51 -2.40
N ASP A 53 18.73 -13.23 -1.45
CA ASP A 53 19.49 -12.68 -0.32
C ASP A 53 18.74 -11.66 0.56
N ARG A 54 17.42 -11.55 0.39
CA ARG A 54 16.53 -10.57 1.03
C ARG A 54 16.89 -9.11 0.77
N ARG A 55 17.37 -8.80 -0.44
CA ARG A 55 17.85 -7.45 -0.79
C ARG A 55 17.31 -7.01 -2.15
N ILE A 56 16.85 -5.77 -2.21
CA ILE A 56 16.40 -5.10 -3.43
C ILE A 56 17.09 -3.73 -3.53
N ARG A 57 17.45 -3.30 -4.73
CA ARG A 57 17.98 -1.94 -4.93
C ARG A 57 16.89 -0.91 -4.62
N MET A 58 17.25 0.18 -3.94
CA MET A 58 16.28 1.22 -3.54
C MET A 58 15.39 1.73 -4.68
N SER A 59 15.94 1.91 -5.89
CA SER A 59 15.18 2.34 -7.06
C SER A 59 14.13 1.32 -7.50
N GLU A 60 14.49 0.03 -7.50
CA GLU A 60 13.60 -1.07 -7.86
C GLU A 60 12.53 -1.27 -6.78
N LEU A 61 12.91 -1.19 -5.51
CA LEU A 61 11.95 -1.28 -4.40
C LEU A 61 10.93 -0.13 -4.44
N ALA A 62 11.34 1.07 -4.84
CA ALA A 62 10.43 2.20 -5.02
C ALA A 62 9.40 1.93 -6.13
N GLU A 63 9.82 1.33 -7.25
CA GLU A 63 8.92 0.93 -8.34
C GLU A 63 7.94 -0.16 -7.89
N LEU A 64 8.44 -1.20 -7.21
CA LEU A 64 7.63 -2.32 -6.73
C LEU A 64 6.59 -1.91 -5.68
N THR A 65 6.91 -0.92 -4.84
CA THR A 65 6.03 -0.39 -3.78
C THR A 65 5.18 0.80 -4.24
N LEU A 66 5.29 1.19 -5.52
CA LEU A 66 4.63 2.38 -6.07
C LEU A 66 4.89 3.66 -5.24
N SER A 67 6.08 3.75 -4.63
CA SER A 67 6.49 4.83 -3.75
C SER A 67 7.54 5.70 -4.43
N SER A 68 7.59 6.98 -4.08
CA SER A 68 8.71 7.82 -4.51
C SER A 68 9.99 7.39 -3.77
N ARG A 69 11.16 7.55 -4.41
CA ARG A 69 12.44 7.23 -3.77
C ARG A 69 12.64 7.97 -2.44
N SER A 70 12.26 9.25 -2.37
CA SER A 70 12.35 10.04 -1.13
C SER A 70 11.41 9.51 -0.04
N ARG A 71 10.16 9.18 -0.39
CA ARG A 71 9.21 8.59 0.56
C ARG A 71 9.73 7.25 1.07
N LEU A 72 10.26 6.40 0.19
CA LEU A 72 10.83 5.11 0.56
C LEU A 72 12.06 5.26 1.49
N SER A 73 12.96 6.19 1.18
CA SER A 73 14.11 6.50 2.06
C SER A 73 13.65 6.89 3.47
N HIS A 74 12.73 7.85 3.59
CA HIS A 74 12.18 8.24 4.90
C HIS A 74 11.52 7.07 5.65
N GLN A 75 10.87 6.18 4.91
CA GLN A 75 10.19 5.04 5.50
C GLN A 75 11.18 4.00 6.04
N ILE A 76 12.22 3.69 5.26
CA ILE A 76 13.30 2.79 5.69
C ILE A 76 14.06 3.39 6.88
N ASP A 77 14.36 4.68 6.86
CA ASP A 77 15.03 5.37 7.98
C ASP A 77 14.20 5.30 9.28
N ARG A 78 12.87 5.26 9.20
CA ARG A 78 11.98 5.07 10.35
C ARG A 78 11.94 3.64 10.87
N MET A 79 12.17 2.65 9.99
CA MET A 79 12.16 1.23 10.33
C MET A 79 13.48 0.77 10.99
N HIS A 80 14.52 1.61 10.96
CA HIS A 80 15.82 1.42 11.62
C HIS A 80 15.79 1.84 13.08
#